data_AF-A0A524B5N9-F1
#
_entry.id   AF-A0A524B5N9-F1
#
_cell.length_a   1.000
_cell.length_b   1.000
_cell.length_c   1.000
_cell.angle_alpha   90.00
_cell.angle_beta   90.00
_cell.angle_gamma   90.00
#
_symmetry.space_group_name_H-M   'P 1'
#
loop_
_entity.id
_entity.type
_entity.pdbx_description
1 polymer ?
#
loop_
_entity_poly.entity_id
_entity_poly.type
_entity_poly.pdbx_seq_one_letter_code
_entity_poly.pdbx_strand_id
1 'polypeptide(L)'
;MVTAHEADHRNEVVGTAVGGALLGAMAGRALRSTALGATVGFVHGWITGRRRIYDWSSRRGRAAFVLDHSWALPTTAAGLVVLGITWLRERLSGVSAGYESSLSERQNRIVHRAGVVLRRGFAVTVGTVVNGAAGRDGQLTERRRKLVTDHEDVHVWQQRVFGPLYPIAYVGWFVGGVLVSVVRRALSRNDAELSTEIDRFAYYRNPFEWHAYTCDANWPPHGVDPQSVWAERFPISEWVPQPFRESAGTPAEPR
;
A
#
# COMPACT_ATOMS: atom_id res chain seq x y z
N MET A 1 11.65 -7.55 37.08
CA MET A 1 12.89 -7.61 36.27
C MET A 1 12.44 -7.62 34.83
N VAL A 2 12.72 -6.55 34.06
CA VAL A 2 12.32 -6.48 32.63
C VAL A 2 13.31 -7.31 31.83
N THR A 3 12.84 -8.22 30.99
CA THR A 3 13.72 -9.01 30.13
C THR A 3 14.36 -8.12 29.05
N ALA A 4 15.53 -8.49 28.54
CA ALA A 4 16.20 -7.72 27.49
C ALA A 4 15.32 -7.52 26.23
N HIS A 5 14.48 -8.52 25.91
CA HIS A 5 13.53 -8.46 24.81
C HIS A 5 12.41 -7.42 25.02
N GLU A 6 11.87 -7.32 26.23
CA GLU A 6 10.86 -6.32 26.58
C GLU A 6 11.44 -4.90 26.58
N ALA A 7 12.69 -4.75 27.03
CA ALA A 7 13.38 -3.46 27.00
C ALA A 7 13.60 -2.97 25.56
N ASP A 8 14.05 -3.86 24.66
CA ASP A 8 14.24 -3.55 23.24
C ASP A 8 12.93 -3.17 22.56
N HIS A 9 11.85 -3.93 22.81
CA HIS A 9 10.53 -3.60 22.28
C HIS A 9 10.03 -2.22 22.75
N ARG A 10 10.19 -1.90 24.04
CA ARG A 10 9.79 -0.60 24.59
C ARG A 10 10.61 0.54 23.97
N ASN A 11 11.92 0.34 23.80
CA ASN A 11 12.80 1.32 23.20
C ASN A 11 12.42 1.58 21.74
N GLU A 12 12.06 0.55 20.97
CA GLU A 12 11.56 0.71 19.61
C GLU A 12 10.27 1.52 19.57
N VAL A 13 9.27 1.20 20.40
CA VAL A 13 7.99 1.95 20.46
C VAL A 13 8.23 3.43 20.77
N VAL A 14 9.08 3.73 21.75
CA VAL A 14 9.42 5.11 22.11
C VAL A 14 10.18 5.79 20.98
N GLY A 15 11.17 5.10 20.40
CA GLY A 15 12.00 5.63 19.32
C GLY A 15 11.19 5.97 18.07
N THR A 16 10.29 5.09 17.64
CA THR A 16 9.43 5.33 16.48
C THR A 16 8.39 6.41 16.75
N ALA A 17 7.79 6.45 17.94
CA ALA A 17 6.82 7.48 18.30
C ALA A 17 7.47 8.87 18.36
N VAL A 18 8.62 9.01 19.03
CA VAL A 18 9.34 10.29 19.15
C VAL A 18 9.94 10.69 17.80
N GLY A 19 10.64 9.79 17.11
CA GLY A 19 11.21 10.06 15.79
C GLY A 19 10.13 10.42 14.77
N GLY A 20 9.00 9.71 14.80
CA GLY A 20 7.85 9.99 13.96
C GLY A 20 7.24 11.35 14.26
N ALA A 21 7.11 11.74 15.53
CA ALA A 21 6.63 13.07 15.92
C ALA A 21 7.54 14.19 15.41
N LEU A 22 8.86 14.03 15.54
CA LEU A 22 9.83 15.04 15.11
C LEU A 22 9.83 15.21 13.57
N LEU A 23 9.92 14.11 12.83
CA LEU A 23 9.85 14.15 11.36
C LEU A 23 8.49 14.69 10.89
N GLY A 24 7.40 14.25 11.54
CA GLY A 24 6.06 14.71 11.23
C GLY A 24 5.87 16.20 11.51
N ALA A 25 6.45 16.73 12.59
CA ALA A 25 6.45 18.15 12.89
C ALA A 25 7.16 18.97 11.80
N MET A 26 8.31 18.46 11.31
CA MET A 26 9.07 19.09 10.23
C MET A 26 8.27 19.13 8.93
N ALA A 27 7.69 18.01 8.51
CA ALA A 27 6.85 17.96 7.32
C ALA A 27 5.55 18.78 7.47
N GLY A 28 4.95 18.77 8.66
CA GLY A 28 3.76 19.55 8.99
C GLY A 28 3.94 21.05 8.83
N ARG A 29 5.18 21.57 8.94
CA ARG A 29 5.48 22.99 8.63
C ARG A 29 5.16 23.34 7.18
N ALA A 30 5.48 22.47 6.23
CA ALA A 30 5.14 22.67 4.82
C ALA A 30 3.62 22.69 4.60
N LEU A 31 2.88 21.97 5.46
CA LEU A 31 1.40 21.94 5.48
C LEU A 31 0.78 23.00 6.42
N ARG A 32 1.58 23.97 6.89
CA ARG A 32 1.16 25.05 7.80
C ARG A 32 0.61 24.59 9.16
N SER A 33 0.89 23.36 9.59
CA SER A 33 0.53 22.87 10.92
C SER A 33 1.55 21.87 11.47
N THR A 34 2.50 22.38 12.25
CA THR A 34 3.49 21.57 12.97
C THR A 34 2.84 20.62 13.97
N ALA A 35 1.82 21.09 14.70
CA ALA A 35 1.13 20.27 15.71
C ALA A 35 0.37 19.10 15.09
N LEU A 36 -0.30 19.30 13.95
CA LEU A 36 -0.97 18.23 13.23
C LEU A 36 0.04 17.21 12.71
N GLY A 37 1.11 17.68 12.07
CA GLY A 37 2.16 16.79 11.57
C GLY A 37 2.83 15.98 12.67
N ALA A 38 3.12 16.60 13.81
CA ALA A 38 3.67 15.92 14.99
C ALA A 38 2.71 14.86 15.53
N THR A 39 1.41 15.17 15.60
CA THR A 39 0.38 14.23 16.07
C THR A 39 0.26 13.02 15.16
N VAL A 40 0.15 13.23 13.84
CA VAL A 40 0.10 12.14 12.86
C VAL A 40 1.36 11.27 12.97
N GLY A 41 2.53 11.91 13.00
CA GLY A 41 3.79 11.21 13.08
C GLY A 41 3.97 10.42 14.38
N PHE A 42 3.54 10.98 15.51
CA PHE A 42 3.56 10.31 16.82
C PHE A 42 2.65 9.09 16.84
N VAL A 43 1.38 9.25 16.42
CA VAL A 43 0.39 8.17 16.45
C VAL A 43 0.80 7.04 15.52
N HIS A 44 1.21 7.37 14.29
CA HIS A 44 1.72 6.36 13.35
C HIS A 44 2.99 5.69 13.87
N GLY A 45 3.97 6.46 14.37
CA GLY A 45 5.19 5.95 14.97
C GLY A 45 4.91 4.99 16.14
N TRP A 46 3.97 5.33 17.01
CA TRP A 46 3.56 4.46 18.12
C TRP A 46 2.93 3.15 17.64
N ILE A 47 1.97 3.21 16.71
CA ILE A 47 1.33 2.00 16.15
C ILE A 47 2.39 1.11 15.47
N THR A 48 3.19 1.68 14.59
CA THR A 48 4.21 0.96 13.82
C THR A 48 5.30 0.35 14.70
N GLY A 49 5.71 1.04 15.76
CA GLY A 49 6.65 0.52 16.76
C GLY A 49 6.07 -0.63 17.57
N ARG A 50 4.80 -0.54 18.00
CA ARG A 50 4.11 -1.64 18.70
C ARG A 50 3.98 -2.89 17.83
N ARG A 51 3.86 -2.67 16.52
CA ARG A 51 3.77 -3.73 15.50
C ARG A 51 5.12 -4.12 14.90
N ARG A 52 6.22 -3.45 15.30
CA ARG A 52 7.59 -3.71 14.84
C ARG A 52 7.72 -3.82 13.32
N ILE A 53 6.99 -2.99 12.57
CA ILE A 53 6.90 -3.18 11.12
C ILE A 53 8.20 -2.85 10.39
N TYR A 54 8.98 -1.90 10.88
CA TYR A 54 10.17 -1.43 10.17
C TYR A 54 11.31 -2.42 10.33
N ASP A 55 11.96 -2.77 9.23
CA ASP A 55 13.21 -3.51 9.26
C ASP A 55 14.39 -2.55 9.46
N TRP A 56 14.76 -2.34 10.73
CA TRP A 56 15.86 -1.45 11.09
C TRP A 56 17.22 -1.93 10.59
N SER A 57 17.38 -3.22 10.30
CA SER A 57 18.63 -3.79 9.80
C SER A 57 18.91 -3.34 8.36
N SER A 58 17.86 -3.16 7.54
CA SER A 58 18.01 -2.75 6.14
C SER A 58 17.94 -1.24 5.93
N ARG A 59 18.60 -0.78 4.85
CA ARG A 59 18.46 0.59 4.35
C ARG A 59 17.02 0.88 3.93
N ARG A 60 16.33 -0.12 3.37
CA ARG A 60 14.93 -0.04 2.94
C ARG A 60 14.02 0.28 4.11
N GLY A 61 14.17 -0.37 5.27
CA GLY A 61 13.30 -0.11 6.42
C GLY A 61 13.57 1.24 7.08
N ARG A 62 14.83 1.68 7.14
CA ARG A 62 15.15 3.05 7.60
C ARG A 62 14.57 4.11 6.66
N ALA A 63 14.68 3.92 5.35
CA ALA A 63 14.09 4.82 4.36
C ALA A 63 12.56 4.83 4.45
N ALA A 64 11.92 3.67 4.63
CA ALA A 64 10.48 3.57 4.83
C ALA A 64 10.03 4.42 6.03
N PHE A 65 10.69 4.27 7.18
CA PHE A 65 10.37 5.08 8.37
C PHE A 65 10.48 6.58 8.11
N VAL A 66 11.59 7.02 7.50
CA VAL A 66 11.81 8.44 7.22
C VAL A 66 10.73 8.98 6.28
N LEU A 67 10.45 8.27 5.18
CA LEU A 67 9.46 8.70 4.18
C LEU A 67 8.05 8.76 4.77
N ASP A 68 7.64 7.73 5.52
CA ASP A 68 6.30 7.65 6.12
C ASP A 68 6.01 8.83 7.07
N HIS A 69 7.04 9.34 7.75
CA HIS A 69 6.92 10.42 8.72
C HIS A 69 7.38 11.78 8.18
N SER A 70 7.72 11.90 6.90
CA SER A 70 8.13 13.17 6.29
C SER A 70 7.34 13.46 5.00
N TRP A 71 7.91 13.08 3.86
CA TRP A 71 7.34 13.34 2.54
C TRP A 71 5.99 12.65 2.33
N ALA A 72 5.87 11.39 2.73
CA ALA A 72 4.65 10.59 2.58
C ALA A 72 3.65 10.79 3.73
N LEU A 73 3.85 11.79 4.59
CA LEU A 73 3.00 12.04 5.75
C LEU A 73 1.50 12.16 5.40
N PRO A 74 1.08 12.78 4.27
CA PRO A 74 -0.34 12.81 3.92
C PRO A 74 -0.93 11.42 3.62
N THR A 75 -0.21 10.56 2.90
CA THR A 75 -0.65 9.18 2.64
C THR A 75 -0.60 8.32 3.91
N THR A 76 0.35 8.58 4.80
CA THR A 76 0.41 7.99 6.15
C THR A 76 -0.80 8.39 7.00
N ALA A 77 -1.20 9.66 6.96
CA ALA A 77 -2.41 10.14 7.64
C ALA A 77 -3.67 9.44 7.09
N ALA A 78 -3.77 9.28 5.77
CA ALA A 78 -4.86 8.51 5.16
C ALA A 78 -4.84 7.04 5.61
N GLY A 79 -3.66 6.41 5.70
CA GLY A 79 -3.49 5.07 6.25
C GLY A 79 -3.96 4.96 7.71
N LEU A 80 -3.66 5.95 8.55
CA LEU A 80 -4.18 6.01 9.93
C LEU A 80 -5.70 6.07 9.98
N VAL A 81 -6.34 6.86 9.10
CA VAL A 81 -7.81 6.91 8.99
C VAL A 81 -8.36 5.53 8.64
N VAL A 82 -7.75 4.85 7.67
CA VAL A 82 -8.15 3.49 7.25
C VAL A 82 -7.96 2.47 8.38
N LEU A 83 -6.89 2.57 9.17
CA LEU A 83 -6.71 1.74 10.37
C LEU A 83 -7.79 2.03 11.42
N GLY A 84 -8.10 3.30 11.66
CA GLY A 84 -9.14 3.71 12.60
C GLY A 84 -10.52 3.19 12.20
N ILE A 85 -10.88 3.29 10.92
CA ILE A 85 -12.13 2.71 10.38
C ILE A 85 -12.12 1.20 10.52
N THR A 86 -11.00 0.55 10.22
CA THR A 86 -10.87 -0.91 10.35
C THR A 86 -11.09 -1.35 11.80
N TRP A 87 -10.42 -0.71 12.75
CA TRP A 87 -10.58 -0.95 14.18
C TRP A 87 -12.01 -0.70 14.66
N LEU A 88 -12.64 0.39 14.23
CA LEU A 88 -14.02 0.71 14.60
C LEU A 88 -14.99 -0.37 14.07
N ARG A 89 -14.78 -0.83 12.83
CA ARG A 89 -15.58 -1.91 12.24
C ARG A 89 -15.41 -3.22 12.99
N GLU A 90 -14.19 -3.58 13.38
CA GLU A 90 -13.97 -4.76 14.24
C GLU A 90 -14.74 -4.62 15.55
N ARG A 91 -14.69 -3.43 16.18
CA ARG A 91 -15.35 -3.18 17.46
C ARG A 91 -16.87 -3.27 17.37
N LEU A 92 -17.46 -2.77 16.28
CA LEU A 92 -18.91 -2.73 16.07
C LEU A 92 -19.48 -4.06 15.57
N SER A 93 -18.77 -4.75 14.66
CA SER A 93 -19.26 -6.00 14.06
C SER A 93 -18.82 -7.26 14.81
N GLY A 94 -17.81 -7.17 15.68
CA GLY A 94 -17.19 -8.33 16.34
C GLY A 94 -16.33 -9.19 15.41
N VAL A 95 -16.24 -8.85 14.12
CA VAL A 95 -15.45 -9.59 13.14
C VAL A 95 -14.06 -8.96 13.04
N SER A 96 -13.02 -9.72 13.39
CA SER A 96 -11.64 -9.25 13.26
C SER A 96 -11.25 -9.09 11.78
N ALA A 97 -10.56 -7.99 11.48
CA ALA A 97 -9.87 -7.73 10.23
C ALA A 97 -8.63 -8.62 10.07
N GLY A 98 -8.16 -9.27 11.14
CA GLY A 98 -7.09 -10.26 11.11
C GLY A 98 -5.74 -9.63 10.74
N TYR A 99 -5.11 -8.96 11.71
CA TYR A 99 -3.72 -8.50 11.54
C TYR A 99 -2.80 -9.67 11.24
N GLU A 100 -2.00 -9.55 10.18
CA GLU A 100 -1.12 -10.59 9.69
C GLU A 100 0.34 -10.23 9.99
N SER A 101 0.86 -10.69 11.14
CA SER A 101 2.23 -10.43 11.57
C SER A 101 3.27 -10.92 10.56
N SER A 102 3.05 -12.09 9.95
CA SER A 102 3.98 -12.69 8.99
C SER A 102 4.19 -11.85 7.72
N LEU A 103 3.29 -10.91 7.42
CA LEU A 103 3.40 -9.99 6.28
C LEU A 103 3.67 -8.54 6.71
N SER A 104 3.78 -8.27 8.02
CA SER A 104 3.89 -6.92 8.58
C SER A 104 5.17 -6.69 9.38
N GLU A 105 5.53 -7.62 10.27
CA GLU A 105 6.68 -7.48 11.16
C GLU A 105 7.98 -7.52 10.36
N ARG A 106 8.80 -6.46 10.50
CA ARG A 106 10.02 -6.26 9.70
C ARG A 106 9.78 -6.30 8.18
N GLN A 107 8.56 -5.99 7.73
CA GLN A 107 8.18 -5.94 6.31
C GLN A 107 7.86 -4.52 5.81
N ASN A 108 8.01 -3.51 6.67
CA ASN A 108 7.77 -2.10 6.38
C ASN A 108 6.32 -1.80 5.92
N ARG A 109 5.33 -2.57 6.39
CA ARG A 109 3.91 -2.38 6.07
C ARG A 109 3.02 -2.99 7.17
N ILE A 110 1.76 -2.58 7.23
CA ILE A 110 0.74 -3.17 8.10
C ILE A 110 -0.26 -3.91 7.22
N VAL A 111 -0.45 -5.19 7.45
CA VAL A 111 -1.31 -6.04 6.61
C VAL A 111 -2.44 -6.62 7.43
N HIS A 112 -3.67 -6.42 6.96
CA HIS A 112 -4.87 -7.06 7.48
C HIS A 112 -5.45 -8.01 6.43
N ARG A 113 -5.86 -9.21 6.88
CA ARG A 113 -6.53 -10.22 6.03
C ARG A 113 -7.82 -9.70 5.42
N ALA A 114 -8.61 -9.00 6.22
CA ALA A 114 -9.80 -8.28 5.81
C ALA A 114 -9.61 -6.77 6.06
N GLY A 115 -10.65 -6.06 6.48
CA GLY A 115 -10.61 -4.62 6.71
C GLY A 115 -11.42 -3.83 5.69
N VAL A 116 -11.04 -2.57 5.49
CA VAL A 116 -11.69 -1.67 4.52
C VAL A 116 -11.22 -2.03 3.12
N VAL A 117 -12.13 -2.53 2.28
CA VAL A 117 -11.89 -2.84 0.87
C VAL A 117 -12.99 -2.21 0.01
N LEU A 118 -12.64 -1.68 -1.15
CA LEU A 118 -13.61 -1.10 -2.09
C LEU A 118 -14.43 -2.18 -2.80
N ARG A 119 -13.77 -3.29 -3.16
CA ARG A 119 -14.37 -4.42 -3.88
C ARG A 119 -13.98 -5.74 -3.24
N ARG A 120 -14.94 -6.64 -3.00
CA ARG A 120 -14.66 -7.96 -2.42
C ARG A 120 -13.70 -8.77 -3.31
N GLY A 121 -12.60 -9.23 -2.72
CA GLY A 121 -11.55 -10.01 -3.40
C GLY A 121 -10.36 -9.17 -3.88
N PHE A 122 -10.44 -7.84 -3.78
CA PHE A 122 -9.32 -6.94 -4.05
C PHE A 122 -8.64 -6.57 -2.72
N ALA A 123 -7.31 -6.46 -2.77
CA ALA A 123 -6.57 -5.78 -1.73
C ALA A 123 -6.60 -4.27 -2.03
N VAL A 124 -6.38 -3.46 -1.00
CA VAL A 124 -6.23 -2.01 -1.17
C VAL A 124 -5.12 -1.52 -0.26
N THR A 125 -4.26 -0.68 -0.82
CA THR A 125 -3.14 -0.07 -0.11
C THR A 125 -3.35 1.42 0.06
N VAL A 126 -3.32 1.89 1.31
CA VAL A 126 -3.40 3.31 1.67
C VAL A 126 -2.26 3.63 2.64
N GLY A 127 -1.31 4.44 2.18
CA GLY A 127 -0.04 4.65 2.85
C GLY A 127 0.71 3.34 3.03
N THR A 128 0.95 2.98 4.28
CA THR A 128 1.66 1.76 4.71
C THR A 128 0.73 0.59 5.00
N VAL A 129 -0.57 0.77 4.81
CA VAL A 129 -1.62 -0.14 5.28
C VAL A 129 -2.23 -0.87 4.09
N VAL A 130 -2.17 -2.19 4.14
CA VAL A 130 -2.76 -3.11 3.17
C VAL A 130 -3.95 -3.81 3.82
N ASN A 131 -5.14 -3.63 3.27
CA ASN A 131 -6.34 -4.35 3.69
C ASN A 131 -6.77 -5.35 2.62
N GLY A 132 -7.51 -6.38 3.04
CA GLY A 132 -8.04 -7.38 2.13
C GLY A 132 -6.99 -8.34 1.61
N ALA A 133 -5.94 -8.63 2.37
CA ALA A 133 -4.90 -9.58 1.96
C ALA A 133 -5.46 -10.99 1.68
N ALA A 134 -6.47 -11.44 2.44
CA ALA A 134 -7.08 -12.74 2.23
C ALA A 134 -8.06 -12.77 1.05
N GLY A 135 -8.34 -13.97 0.55
CA GLY A 135 -9.36 -14.23 -0.46
C GLY A 135 -10.78 -14.01 0.05
N ARG A 136 -11.78 -14.25 -0.81
CA ARG A 136 -13.21 -14.13 -0.45
C ARG A 136 -13.65 -15.12 0.62
N ASP A 137 -12.95 -16.25 0.71
CA ASP A 137 -13.09 -17.31 1.72
C ASP A 137 -12.36 -16.99 3.05
N GLY A 138 -11.72 -15.82 3.14
CA GLY A 138 -10.94 -15.42 4.30
C GLY A 138 -9.57 -16.11 4.41
N GLN A 139 -9.18 -16.92 3.42
CA GLN A 139 -7.91 -17.64 3.42
C GLN A 139 -6.78 -16.81 2.82
N LEU A 140 -5.61 -16.90 3.46
CA LEU A 140 -4.37 -16.29 2.97
C LEU A 140 -3.56 -17.36 2.22
N THR A 141 -3.93 -17.61 0.96
CA THR A 141 -3.23 -18.56 0.09
C THR A 141 -1.88 -18.01 -0.37
N GLU A 142 -1.03 -18.87 -0.95
CA GLU A 142 0.28 -18.44 -1.47
C GLU A 142 0.16 -17.35 -2.55
N ARG A 143 -0.79 -17.48 -3.47
CA ARG A 143 -1.08 -16.45 -4.47
C ARG A 143 -1.46 -15.11 -3.84
N ARG A 144 -2.17 -15.12 -2.72
CA ARG A 144 -2.56 -13.91 -1.97
C ARG A 144 -1.38 -13.31 -1.20
N ARG A 145 -0.49 -14.14 -0.64
CA ARG A 145 0.78 -13.67 -0.08
C ARG A 145 1.63 -12.98 -1.15
N LYS A 146 1.72 -13.59 -2.34
CA LYS A 146 2.40 -13.00 -3.48
C LYS A 146 1.80 -11.66 -3.90
N LEU A 147 0.47 -11.57 -3.97
CA LEU A 147 -0.21 -10.30 -4.22
C LEU A 147 0.23 -9.22 -3.21
N VAL A 148 0.28 -9.54 -1.91
CA VAL A 148 0.71 -8.55 -0.91
C VAL A 148 2.18 -8.17 -1.07
N THR A 149 3.06 -9.14 -1.32
CA THR A 149 4.51 -8.95 -1.34
C THR A 149 5.02 -8.31 -2.62
N ASP A 150 4.40 -8.61 -3.75
CA ASP A 150 4.88 -8.22 -5.08
C ASP A 150 3.99 -7.17 -5.76
N HIS A 151 2.70 -7.06 -5.38
CA HIS A 151 1.76 -6.05 -5.91
C HIS A 151 1.51 -4.92 -4.90
N GLU A 152 1.01 -5.25 -3.71
CA GLU A 152 0.63 -4.21 -2.73
C GLU A 152 1.86 -3.50 -2.14
N ASP A 153 2.98 -4.20 -1.95
CA ASP A 153 4.23 -3.55 -1.53
C ASP A 153 4.69 -2.51 -2.55
N VAL A 154 4.45 -2.74 -3.85
CA VAL A 154 4.72 -1.74 -4.90
C VAL A 154 3.87 -0.49 -4.67
N HIS A 155 2.58 -0.63 -4.35
CA HIS A 155 1.72 0.52 -4.03
C HIS A 155 2.14 1.24 -2.75
N VAL A 156 2.63 0.52 -1.73
CA VAL A 156 3.21 1.14 -0.54
C VAL A 156 4.41 2.01 -0.93
N TRP A 157 5.30 1.48 -1.76
CA TRP A 157 6.50 2.22 -2.19
C TRP A 157 6.20 3.36 -3.16
N GLN A 158 5.24 3.20 -4.06
CA GLN A 158 4.75 4.31 -4.88
C GLN A 158 4.24 5.45 -4.01
N GLN A 159 3.46 5.14 -2.97
CA GLN A 159 3.00 6.15 -2.00
C GLN A 159 4.14 6.80 -1.23
N ARG A 160 5.18 6.05 -0.85
CA ARG A 160 6.38 6.60 -0.20
C ARG A 160 7.19 7.52 -1.10
N VAL A 161 7.41 7.12 -2.35
CA VAL A 161 8.27 7.84 -3.30
C VAL A 161 7.57 9.08 -3.84
N PHE A 162 6.32 8.95 -4.28
CA PHE A 162 5.57 10.08 -4.84
C PHE A 162 4.87 10.91 -3.76
N GLY A 163 4.74 10.39 -2.54
CA GLY A 163 4.19 11.10 -1.40
C GLY A 163 2.79 11.66 -1.71
N PRO A 164 2.55 12.97 -1.52
CA PRO A 164 1.24 13.58 -1.78
C PRO A 164 0.84 13.55 -3.26
N LEU A 165 1.79 13.40 -4.19
CA LEU A 165 1.52 13.36 -5.62
C LEU A 165 0.92 12.03 -6.07
N TYR A 166 1.15 10.93 -5.33
CA TYR A 166 0.60 9.63 -5.67
C TYR A 166 -0.92 9.64 -5.79
N PRO A 167 -1.70 9.98 -4.74
CA PRO A 167 -3.15 9.95 -4.83
C PRO A 167 -3.68 10.93 -5.89
N ILE A 168 -3.01 12.07 -6.11
CA ILE A 168 -3.40 13.04 -7.14
C ILE A 168 -3.25 12.41 -8.54
N ALA A 169 -2.08 11.82 -8.83
CA ALA A 169 -1.83 11.20 -10.11
C ALA A 169 -2.71 9.96 -10.34
N TYR A 170 -2.87 9.11 -9.32
CA TYR A 170 -3.68 7.90 -9.40
C TYR A 170 -5.17 8.24 -9.64
N VAL A 171 -5.74 9.13 -8.82
CA VAL A 171 -7.14 9.55 -8.95
C VAL A 171 -7.36 10.36 -10.23
N GLY A 172 -6.42 11.23 -10.59
CA GLY A 172 -6.48 11.99 -11.84
C GLY A 172 -6.54 11.07 -13.06
N TRP A 173 -5.71 10.02 -13.09
CA TRP A 173 -5.78 8.99 -14.12
C TRP A 173 -7.14 8.27 -14.11
N PHE A 174 -7.61 7.87 -12.92
CA PHE A 174 -8.89 7.18 -12.78
C PHE A 174 -10.04 8.02 -13.34
N VAL A 175 -10.12 9.31 -12.98
CA VAL A 175 -11.14 10.23 -13.49
C VAL A 175 -11.04 10.38 -15.01
N GLY A 176 -9.83 10.57 -15.55
CA GLY A 176 -9.61 10.64 -16.99
C GLY A 176 -10.06 9.37 -17.71
N GLY A 177 -9.73 8.20 -17.16
CA GLY A 177 -10.17 6.90 -17.68
C GLY A 177 -11.69 6.76 -17.68
N VAL A 178 -12.38 7.15 -16.60
CA VAL A 178 -13.86 7.14 -16.54
C VAL A 178 -14.46 8.03 -17.63
N LEU A 179 -13.93 9.25 -17.82
CA LEU A 179 -14.41 10.16 -18.87
C LEU A 179 -14.22 9.57 -20.26
N VAL A 180 -13.06 8.97 -20.54
CA VAL A 180 -12.79 8.27 -21.80
C VAL A 180 -13.79 7.13 -22.02
N SER A 181 -14.07 6.31 -21.00
CA SER A 181 -15.02 5.20 -21.10
C SER A 181 -16.44 5.67 -21.38
N VAL A 182 -16.88 6.77 -20.74
CA VAL A 182 -18.20 7.38 -20.99
C VAL A 182 -18.29 7.94 -22.42
N VAL A 183 -17.28 8.70 -22.86
CA VAL A 183 -17.25 9.27 -24.23
C VAL A 183 -17.23 8.16 -25.27
N ARG A 184 -16.39 7.13 -25.10
CA ARG A 184 -16.35 5.99 -26.02
C ARG A 184 -17.70 5.28 -26.09
N ARG A 185 -18.37 5.07 -24.97
CA ARG A 185 -19.70 4.45 -24.95
C ARG A 185 -20.76 5.33 -25.62
N ALA A 186 -20.68 6.65 -25.47
CA ALA A 186 -21.60 7.56 -26.16
C ALA A 186 -21.37 7.59 -27.69
N LEU A 187 -20.12 7.43 -28.14
CA LEU A 187 -19.74 7.50 -29.55
C LEU A 187 -19.79 6.15 -30.28
N SER A 188 -19.63 5.04 -29.57
CA SER A 188 -19.67 3.69 -30.14
C SER A 188 -21.01 3.01 -29.86
N ARG A 189 -21.57 2.33 -30.87
CA ARG A 189 -22.70 1.39 -30.69
C ARG A 189 -22.23 0.07 -30.06
N ASN A 190 -21.33 0.13 -29.09
CA ASN A 190 -20.75 -1.05 -28.48
C ASN A 190 -21.64 -1.54 -27.32
N ASP A 191 -21.88 -2.84 -27.28
CA ASP A 191 -22.66 -3.51 -26.23
C ASP A 191 -21.85 -3.79 -24.95
N ALA A 192 -20.53 -3.58 -24.96
CA ALA A 192 -19.67 -3.81 -23.79
C ALA A 192 -20.10 -2.97 -22.57
N GLU A 193 -20.23 -3.59 -21.40
CA GLU A 193 -20.66 -2.92 -20.17
C GLU A 193 -19.75 -1.74 -19.79
N LEU A 194 -20.35 -0.63 -19.36
CA LEU A 194 -19.60 0.59 -18.97
C LEU A 194 -18.59 0.31 -17.83
N SER A 195 -18.95 -0.55 -16.89
CA SER A 195 -18.09 -1.03 -15.81
C SER A 195 -16.79 -1.66 -16.34
N THR A 196 -16.90 -2.48 -17.39
CA THR A 196 -15.76 -3.15 -18.02
C THR A 196 -14.85 -2.15 -18.73
N GLU A 197 -15.44 -1.16 -19.42
CA GLU A 197 -14.66 -0.08 -20.05
C GLU A 197 -14.00 0.83 -18.99
N ILE A 198 -14.64 1.09 -17.85
CA ILE A 198 -14.03 1.82 -16.74
C ILE A 198 -12.86 1.02 -16.15
N ASP A 199 -13.04 -0.27 -15.84
CA ASP A 199 -11.96 -1.13 -15.34
C ASP A 199 -10.78 -1.15 -16.33
N ARG A 200 -11.05 -1.16 -17.64
CA ARG A 200 -10.02 -1.12 -18.70
C ARG A 200 -9.20 0.17 -18.68
N PHE A 201 -9.84 1.34 -18.76
CA PHE A 201 -9.14 2.62 -18.97
C PHE A 201 -8.72 3.30 -17.66
N ALA A 202 -9.55 3.23 -16.63
CA ALA A 202 -9.33 3.90 -15.35
C ALA A 202 -8.45 3.08 -14.40
N TYR A 203 -8.54 1.75 -14.45
CA TYR A 203 -7.84 0.85 -13.54
C TYR A 203 -6.69 0.11 -14.21
N TYR A 204 -6.93 -0.83 -15.12
CA TYR A 204 -5.86 -1.67 -15.67
C TYR A 204 -4.84 -0.90 -16.51
N ARG A 205 -5.27 0.18 -17.20
CA ARG A 205 -4.34 1.07 -17.92
C ARG A 205 -3.67 2.12 -17.05
N ASN A 206 -4.01 2.21 -15.76
CA ASN A 206 -3.32 3.11 -14.85
C ASN A 206 -1.83 2.69 -14.73
N PRO A 207 -0.87 3.62 -14.94
CA PRO A 207 0.55 3.27 -14.90
C PRO A 207 0.99 2.69 -13.56
N PHE A 208 0.33 3.06 -12.45
CA PHE A 208 0.64 2.53 -11.13
C PHE A 208 0.20 1.06 -10.97
N GLU A 209 -0.99 0.71 -11.47
CA GLU A 209 -1.49 -0.67 -11.50
C GLU A 209 -0.71 -1.52 -12.50
N TRP A 210 -0.41 -0.97 -13.69
CA TRP A 210 0.41 -1.63 -14.69
C TRP A 210 1.78 -2.03 -14.14
N HIS A 211 2.43 -1.12 -13.41
CA HIS A 211 3.67 -1.40 -12.71
C HIS A 211 3.51 -2.51 -11.65
N ALA A 212 2.52 -2.39 -10.77
CA ALA A 212 2.30 -3.36 -9.69
C ALA A 212 1.98 -4.78 -10.22
N TYR A 213 1.12 -4.90 -11.22
CA TYR A 213 0.81 -6.19 -11.86
C TYR A 213 2.01 -6.78 -12.60
N THR A 214 2.88 -5.93 -13.15
CA THR A 214 4.13 -6.40 -13.77
C THR A 214 5.05 -7.01 -12.72
N CYS A 215 5.18 -6.37 -11.54
CA CYS A 215 5.99 -6.87 -10.43
C CYS A 215 5.45 -8.19 -9.83
N ASP A 216 4.12 -8.35 -9.74
CA ASP A 216 3.48 -9.62 -9.32
C ASP A 216 3.51 -10.71 -10.41
N ALA A 217 4.16 -10.45 -11.56
CA ALA A 217 4.18 -11.33 -12.72
C ALA A 217 2.77 -11.78 -13.18
N ASN A 218 1.78 -10.91 -12.96
CA ASN A 218 0.37 -11.11 -13.28
C ASN A 218 -0.07 -10.07 -14.33
N TRP A 219 0.84 -9.71 -15.24
CA TRP A 219 0.56 -8.84 -16.38
C TRP A 219 0.55 -9.64 -17.70
N PRO A 220 -0.53 -9.58 -18.50
CA PRO A 220 -1.81 -8.94 -18.18
C PRO A 220 -2.58 -9.71 -17.07
N PRO A 221 -3.46 -9.04 -16.30
CA PRO A 221 -4.20 -9.70 -15.23
C PRO A 221 -5.13 -10.79 -15.75
N HIS A 222 -5.24 -11.90 -15.01
CA HIS A 222 -6.18 -12.98 -15.36
C HIS A 222 -7.61 -12.46 -15.55
N GLY A 223 -8.23 -12.86 -16.67
CA GLY A 223 -9.60 -12.46 -17.02
C GLY A 223 -9.70 -11.09 -17.73
N VAL A 224 -8.57 -10.42 -17.96
CA VAL A 224 -8.50 -9.20 -18.77
C VAL A 224 -8.01 -9.53 -20.17
N ASP A 225 -8.70 -9.02 -21.19
CA ASP A 225 -8.28 -9.16 -22.59
C ASP A 225 -6.89 -8.49 -22.79
N PRO A 226 -5.83 -9.19 -23.24
CA PRO A 226 -4.51 -8.59 -23.44
C PRO A 226 -4.49 -7.41 -24.41
N GLN A 227 -5.39 -7.39 -25.41
CA GLN A 227 -5.50 -6.28 -26.36
C GLN A 227 -6.14 -5.04 -25.75
N SER A 228 -6.73 -5.19 -24.55
CA SER A 228 -7.45 -4.15 -23.81
C SER A 228 -6.54 -3.24 -23.00
N VAL A 229 -5.30 -3.66 -22.72
CA VAL A 229 -4.38 -3.01 -21.79
C VAL A 229 -3.09 -2.58 -22.51
N TRP A 230 -2.04 -2.23 -21.77
CA TRP A 230 -0.70 -2.04 -22.32
C TRP A 230 -0.16 -3.37 -22.86
N ALA A 231 0.33 -3.37 -24.09
CA ALA A 231 0.80 -4.58 -24.77
C ALA A 231 2.01 -5.21 -24.08
N GLU A 232 2.91 -4.36 -23.57
CA GLU A 232 4.14 -4.79 -22.92
C GLU A 232 4.04 -4.68 -21.39
N ARG A 233 4.98 -5.34 -20.73
CA ARG A 233 5.20 -5.20 -19.28
C ARG A 233 5.78 -3.81 -18.99
N PHE A 234 5.54 -3.31 -17.77
CA PHE A 234 6.14 -2.06 -17.34
C PHE A 234 7.68 -2.19 -17.41
N PRO A 235 8.41 -1.20 -17.93
CA PRO A 235 9.87 -1.26 -18.03
C PRO A 235 10.52 -1.10 -16.64
N ILE A 236 10.50 -2.16 -15.82
CA ILE A 236 10.97 -2.16 -14.42
C ILE A 236 12.45 -1.78 -14.31
N SER A 237 13.26 -2.08 -15.34
CA SER A 237 14.69 -1.78 -15.38
C SER A 237 15.01 -0.30 -15.18
N GLU A 238 14.08 0.61 -15.48
CA GLU A 238 14.32 2.06 -15.55
C GLU A 238 13.91 2.84 -14.29
N TRP A 239 13.01 2.31 -13.44
CA TRP A 239 12.35 3.13 -12.40
C TRP A 239 12.69 2.77 -10.95
N VAL A 240 13.07 1.52 -10.66
CA VAL A 240 13.32 1.07 -9.28
C VAL A 240 14.80 0.76 -9.13
N PRO A 241 15.58 1.51 -8.33
CA PRO A 241 16.97 1.18 -8.07
C PRO A 241 17.09 -0.25 -7.54
N GLN A 242 18.08 -1.00 -8.02
CA GLN A 242 18.34 -2.41 -7.66
C GLN A 242 18.21 -2.74 -6.16
N PRO A 243 18.65 -1.90 -5.20
CA PRO A 243 18.51 -2.16 -3.76
C PRO A 243 17.07 -2.24 -3.24
N PHE A 244 16.09 -1.78 -4.02
CA PHE A 244 14.66 -1.88 -3.69
C PHE A 244 13.98 -3.09 -4.34
N ARG A 245 14.69 -3.86 -5.17
CA ARG A 245 14.20 -5.09 -5.84
C ARG A 245 14.48 -6.35 -5.01
N GLU A 246 15.53 -6.34 -4.19
CA GLU A 246 16.03 -7.52 -3.44
C GLU A 246 15.08 -8.05 -2.34
N SER A 247 13.91 -7.41 -2.13
CA SER A 247 12.86 -7.89 -1.20
C SER A 247 11.83 -8.82 -1.84
N ALA A 248 11.76 -8.89 -3.17
CA ALA A 248 11.20 -10.07 -3.82
C ALA A 248 12.32 -11.10 -3.75
N GLY A 249 12.31 -11.96 -2.73
CA GLY A 249 13.31 -13.01 -2.61
C GLY A 249 13.51 -13.65 -3.98
N THR A 250 14.76 -13.78 -4.42
CA THR A 250 15.09 -14.53 -5.64
C THR A 250 14.21 -15.77 -5.62
N PRO A 251 13.33 -15.97 -6.61
CA PRO A 251 12.56 -17.20 -6.67
C PRO A 251 13.63 -18.30 -6.65
N ALA A 252 13.65 -19.09 -5.57
CA ALA A 252 14.45 -20.29 -5.57
C ALA A 252 14.01 -21.03 -6.83
N GLU A 253 14.99 -21.34 -7.70
CA GLU A 253 14.71 -22.16 -8.86
C GLU A 253 13.93 -23.40 -8.40
N PRO A 254 12.85 -23.77 -9.11
CA PRO A 254 12.13 -24.99 -8.77
C PRO A 254 13.13 -26.15 -8.79
N ARG A 255 13.31 -26.78 -7.62
CA ARG A 255 13.90 -28.12 -7.54
C ARG A 255 12.85 -29.15 -7.94
#